data_AF-A0A349U4L2-F1
#
_entry.id   AF-A0A349U4L2-F1
#
_cell.length_a   1.000
_cell.length_b   1.000
_cell.length_c   1.000
_cell.angle_alpha   90.00
_cell.angle_beta   90.00
_cell.angle_gamma   90.00
#
_symmetry.space_group_name_H-M   'P 1'
#
loop_
_entity.id
_entity.type
_entity.pdbx_description
1 polymer ?
#
loop_
_entity_poly.entity_id
_entity_poly.type
_entity_poly.pdbx_seq_one_letter_code
_entity_poly.pdbx_strand_id
1 'polypeptide(L)'
;MIFRRVSKLSTINLQGGTISLYKYRVVATIVEIRGENGCSYGHKVGDSFEFSQYMPGGLCQFAYDSLRSAVAALLYGGNFPWAQNSEVTTWGCPDPENTVIFELRRLPAE
;
A
#
# COMPACT_ATOMS: atom_id res chain seq x y z
N MET A 1 -9.37 -0.98 -31.95
CA MET A 1 -9.29 -0.06 -30.79
C MET A 1 -8.09 -0.50 -29.95
N ILE A 2 -6.94 0.14 -30.11
CA ILE A 2 -5.69 -0.24 -29.43
C ILE A 2 -5.75 0.37 -28.02
N PHE A 3 -6.10 -0.42 -27.02
CA PHE A 3 -5.93 -0.04 -25.62
C PHE A 3 -4.43 -0.08 -25.29
N ARG A 4 -3.76 1.08 -25.36
CA ARG A 4 -2.43 1.24 -24.77
C ARG A 4 -2.60 1.29 -23.25
N ARG A 5 -2.16 0.22 -22.58
CA ARG A 5 -2.05 0.13 -21.12
C ARG A 5 -1.04 1.19 -20.65
N VAL A 6 -1.52 2.30 -20.08
CA VAL A 6 -0.67 3.26 -19.37
C VAL A 6 -0.44 2.71 -17.97
N SER A 7 0.64 1.97 -17.78
CA SER A 7 0.87 1.12 -16.60
C SER A 7 1.59 1.79 -15.43
N LYS A 8 1.72 3.13 -15.37
CA LYS A 8 2.30 3.84 -14.21
C LYS A 8 1.99 5.33 -14.32
N LEU A 9 0.90 5.78 -13.69
CA LEU A 9 0.62 7.20 -13.50
C LEU A 9 0.92 7.55 -12.04
N SER A 10 2.20 7.60 -11.67
CA SER A 10 2.65 8.29 -10.46
C SER A 10 3.53 9.50 -10.81
N THR A 11 3.60 9.80 -12.10
CA THR A 11 4.57 10.71 -12.70
C THR A 11 3.87 11.66 -13.64
N ILE A 12 4.07 12.95 -13.42
CA ILE A 12 3.53 14.02 -14.26
C ILE A 12 4.60 14.34 -15.30
N ASN A 13 4.23 14.30 -16.58
CA ASN A 13 5.10 14.66 -17.68
C ASN A 13 4.94 16.17 -17.93
N LEU A 14 5.81 16.98 -17.34
CA LEU A 14 5.92 18.40 -17.64
C LEU A 14 7.10 18.57 -18.60
N GLN A 15 6.94 19.45 -19.61
CA GLN A 15 7.92 19.73 -20.66
C GLN A 15 9.36 19.80 -20.11
N GLY A 16 10.11 18.69 -20.21
CA GLY A 16 11.52 18.61 -19.79
C GLY A 16 11.88 17.59 -18.69
N GLY A 17 10.93 16.85 -18.09
CA GLY A 17 11.30 15.84 -17.09
C GLY A 17 10.13 15.06 -16.50
N THR A 18 10.44 13.87 -15.98
CA THR A 18 9.49 12.99 -15.27
C THR A 18 9.62 13.26 -13.78
N ILE A 19 8.63 13.92 -13.16
CA ILE A 19 8.63 14.21 -11.71
C ILE A 19 7.64 13.26 -11.03
N SER A 20 8.12 12.47 -10.06
CA SER A 20 7.25 11.69 -9.17
C SER A 20 6.45 12.62 -8.27
N LEU A 21 5.12 12.46 -8.24
CA LEU A 21 4.25 13.21 -7.33
C LEU A 21 4.51 12.86 -5.86
N TYR A 22 4.97 11.64 -5.60
CA TYR A 22 5.25 11.13 -4.26
C TYR A 22 6.75 11.07 -4.00
N LYS A 23 7.15 11.40 -2.76
CA LYS A 23 8.54 11.28 -2.31
C LYS A 23 8.97 9.82 -2.16
N TYR A 24 8.03 8.96 -1.80
CA TYR A 24 8.25 7.53 -1.60
C TYR A 24 7.21 6.71 -2.35
N ARG A 25 7.55 5.44 -2.59
CA ARG A 25 6.62 4.37 -2.95
C ARG A 25 6.31 3.56 -1.70
N VAL A 26 5.09 3.06 -1.55
CA VAL A 26 4.70 2.24 -0.39
C VAL A 26 4.20 0.89 -0.86
N VAL A 27 4.77 -0.18 -0.31
CA VAL A 27 4.36 -1.56 -0.57
C VAL A 27 3.76 -2.11 0.72
N ALA A 28 2.54 -2.64 0.63
CA ALA A 28 1.92 -3.38 1.71
C ALA A 28 2.07 -4.88 1.45
N THR A 29 2.73 -5.60 2.35
CA THR A 29 2.90 -7.06 2.26
C THR A 29 2.15 -7.72 3.40
N ILE A 30 1.37 -8.76 3.11
CA ILE A 30 0.69 -9.54 4.15
C ILE A 30 1.71 -10.41 4.86
N VAL A 31 1.86 -10.21 6.18
CA VAL A 31 2.83 -10.94 7.01
C VAL A 31 2.18 -11.96 7.92
N GLU A 32 0.91 -11.75 8.28
CA GLU A 32 0.18 -12.60 9.21
C GLU A 32 -1.32 -12.51 8.89
N ILE A 33 -2.04 -13.62 9.05
CA ILE A 33 -3.51 -13.63 9.08
C ILE A 33 -3.89 -14.27 10.41
N ARG A 34 -4.58 -13.52 11.25
CA ARG A 34 -5.14 -13.97 12.52
C ARG A 34 -6.52 -14.58 12.30
N GLY A 35 -6.96 -15.39 13.25
CA GLY A 35 -8.24 -16.11 13.16
C GLY A 35 -8.10 -17.50 12.55
N GLU A 36 -9.10 -18.35 12.81
CA GLU A 36 -9.09 -19.74 12.36
C GLU A 36 -9.60 -19.91 10.91
N ASN A 37 -10.41 -18.96 10.43
CA ASN A 37 -11.09 -19.08 9.13
C ASN A 37 -10.34 -18.41 7.97
N GLY A 38 -9.23 -17.71 8.27
CA GLY A 38 -8.47 -16.97 7.26
C GLY A 38 -9.24 -15.79 6.64
N CYS A 39 -8.65 -15.14 5.65
CA CYS A 39 -9.27 -13.96 5.04
C CYS A 39 -10.46 -14.35 4.14
N SER A 40 -11.65 -13.82 4.45
CA SER A 40 -12.89 -14.04 3.65
C SER A 40 -12.80 -13.56 2.20
N TYR A 41 -11.91 -12.61 1.89
CA TYR A 41 -11.68 -12.15 0.51
C TYR A 41 -10.73 -13.08 -0.28
N GLY A 42 -9.99 -13.96 0.41
CA GLY A 42 -9.05 -14.90 -0.19
C GLY A 42 -7.59 -14.45 -0.21
N HIS A 43 -7.25 -13.37 0.51
CA HIS A 43 -5.86 -12.93 0.69
C HIS A 43 -5.01 -13.98 1.41
N LYS A 44 -3.72 -14.03 1.09
CA LYS A 44 -2.74 -14.98 1.63
C LYS A 44 -1.51 -14.26 2.16
N VAL A 45 -0.85 -14.88 3.14
CA VAL A 45 0.47 -14.41 3.60
C VAL A 45 1.45 -14.42 2.43
N GLY A 46 2.16 -13.31 2.25
CA GLY A 46 3.07 -13.08 1.13
C GLY A 46 2.48 -12.26 -0.02
N ASP A 47 1.16 -12.03 -0.07
CA ASP A 47 0.58 -11.13 -1.07
C ASP A 47 1.08 -9.69 -0.85
N SER A 48 1.41 -9.00 -1.94
CA SER A 48 1.98 -7.66 -1.91
C SER A 48 1.22 -6.69 -2.82
N PHE A 49 0.95 -5.49 -2.30
CA PHE A 49 0.20 -4.45 -2.98
C PHE A 49 1.00 -3.15 -2.99
N GLU A 50 1.34 -2.65 -4.18
CA GLU A 50 2.00 -1.36 -4.34
C GLU A 50 0.95 -0.25 -4.38
N PHE A 51 1.05 0.70 -3.44
CA PHE A 51 0.19 1.87 -3.40
C PHE A 51 0.74 2.97 -4.32
N SER A 52 -0.16 3.52 -5.13
CA SER A 52 0.08 4.65 -6.02
C SER A 52 -1.04 5.68 -5.81
N GLN A 53 -1.30 6.54 -6.81
CA GLN A 53 -2.46 7.43 -6.78
C GLN A 53 -3.80 6.68 -6.85
N TYR A 54 -3.78 5.41 -7.26
CA TYR A 54 -4.97 4.58 -7.35
C TYR A 54 -4.91 3.43 -6.34
N MET A 55 -6.10 2.95 -5.98
CA MET A 55 -6.26 1.74 -5.19
C MET A 55 -5.56 0.55 -5.90
N PRO A 56 -4.73 -0.23 -5.19
CA PRO A 56 -4.09 -1.40 -5.77
C PRO A 56 -5.13 -2.41 -6.26
N GLY A 57 -4.97 -2.90 -7.49
CA GLY A 57 -5.81 -3.97 -7.99
C GLY A 57 -5.66 -5.23 -7.13
N GLY A 58 -6.77 -5.90 -6.85
CA GLY A 58 -6.79 -7.13 -6.06
C GLY A 58 -6.81 -6.93 -4.55
N LEU A 59 -6.57 -5.72 -4.01
CA LEU A 59 -6.79 -5.42 -2.60
C LEU A 59 -8.29 -5.26 -2.33
N CYS A 60 -8.79 -5.73 -1.19
CA CYS A 60 -10.19 -5.52 -0.84
C CYS A 60 -10.43 -4.10 -0.30
N GLN A 61 -11.64 -3.56 -0.48
CA GLN A 61 -11.98 -2.20 -0.09
C GLN A 61 -11.77 -1.93 1.41
N PHE A 62 -12.12 -2.88 2.27
CA PHE A 62 -11.95 -2.75 3.73
C PHE A 62 -10.48 -2.63 4.14
N ALA A 63 -9.60 -3.46 3.57
CA ALA A 63 -8.17 -3.34 3.85
C ALA A 63 -7.62 -2.02 3.29
N TYR A 64 -8.04 -1.61 2.09
CA TYR A 64 -7.65 -0.31 1.53
C TYR A 64 -8.01 0.85 2.46
N ASP A 65 -9.25 0.91 2.96
CA ASP A 65 -9.70 2.01 3.81
C ASP A 65 -8.96 2.07 5.15
N SER A 66 -8.65 0.91 5.75
CA SER A 66 -7.83 0.83 6.96
C SER A 66 -6.38 1.27 6.77
N LEU A 67 -5.80 1.03 5.59
CA LEU A 67 -4.40 1.35 5.30
C LEU A 67 -4.20 2.76 4.74
N ARG A 68 -5.20 3.34 4.06
CA ARG A 68 -5.07 4.54 3.22
C ARG A 68 -4.45 5.73 3.95
N SER A 69 -4.87 6.02 5.18
CA SER A 69 -4.33 7.14 5.95
C SER A 69 -2.86 6.94 6.29
N ALA A 70 -2.47 5.71 6.64
CA ALA A 70 -1.10 5.38 6.96
C ALA A 70 -0.20 5.46 5.72
N VAL A 71 -0.67 4.88 4.62
CA VAL A 71 -0.02 4.95 3.30
C VAL A 71 0.18 6.39 2.86
N ALA A 72 -0.85 7.25 2.98
CA ALA A 72 -0.74 8.66 2.60
C ALA A 72 0.37 9.38 3.39
N ALA A 73 0.44 9.16 4.71
CA ALA A 73 1.53 9.72 5.51
C ALA A 73 2.90 9.26 5.00
N LEU A 74 3.08 7.97 4.69
CA LEU A 74 4.35 7.43 4.20
C LEU A 74 4.71 7.93 2.80
N LEU A 75 3.76 8.03 1.87
CA LEU A 75 3.97 8.52 0.49
C LEU A 75 4.55 9.94 0.46
N TYR A 76 4.09 10.82 1.36
CA TYR A 76 4.57 12.20 1.49
C TYR A 76 5.77 12.34 2.44
N GLY A 77 6.26 11.25 3.01
CA GLY A 77 7.45 11.23 3.87
C GLY A 77 7.21 11.56 5.33
N GLY A 78 5.98 11.43 5.80
CA GLY A 78 5.64 11.41 7.22
C GLY A 78 6.21 10.17 7.92
N ASN A 79 6.24 10.24 9.26
CA ASN A 79 6.71 9.18 10.13
C ASN A 79 5.71 8.99 11.27
N PHE A 80 5.63 7.78 11.81
CA PHE A 80 4.81 7.49 12.98
C PHE A 80 5.67 7.48 14.25
N PRO A 81 5.26 8.16 15.34
CA PRO A 81 6.07 8.28 16.55
C PRO A 81 6.28 6.94 17.27
N TRP A 82 5.42 5.95 17.04
CA TRP A 82 5.53 4.61 17.61
C TRP A 82 6.34 3.63 16.75
N ALA A 83 6.70 4.01 15.52
CA ALA A 83 7.47 3.13 14.64
C ALA A 83 8.97 3.24 14.99
N GLN A 84 9.56 2.15 15.49
CA GLN A 84 11.00 2.10 15.81
C GLN A 84 11.86 2.39 14.58
N ASN A 85 11.46 1.85 13.42
CA ASN A 85 12.02 2.19 12.13
C ASN A 85 10.95 2.90 11.30
N SER A 86 11.20 4.16 10.96
CA SER A 86 10.32 4.99 10.13
C SER A 86 10.01 4.42 8.74
N GLU A 87 10.72 3.38 8.31
CA GLU A 87 10.52 2.71 7.03
C GLU A 87 9.44 1.63 7.05
N VAL A 88 9.14 1.06 8.21
CA VAL A 88 8.29 -0.13 8.35
C VAL A 88 7.25 0.07 9.45
N THR A 89 5.99 -0.17 9.13
CA THR A 89 4.90 -0.20 10.13
C THR A 89 3.92 -1.33 9.86
N THR A 90 3.27 -1.85 10.90
CA THR A 90 2.28 -2.91 10.79
C THR A 90 0.88 -2.39 11.02
N TRP A 91 -0.06 -2.80 10.16
CA TRP A 91 -1.46 -2.36 10.19
C TRP A 91 -2.39 -3.54 9.94
N GLY A 92 -3.57 -3.55 10.55
CA GLY A 92 -4.58 -4.59 10.36
C GLY A 92 -5.73 -4.13 9.48
N CYS A 93 -6.35 -5.06 8.74
CA CYS A 93 -7.69 -4.82 8.18
C CYS A 93 -8.73 -4.76 9.33
N PRO A 94 -9.94 -4.21 9.10
CA PRO A 94 -10.93 -3.98 10.14
C PRO A 94 -11.81 -5.21 10.41
N ASP A 95 -11.28 -6.42 10.18
CA ASP A 95 -11.95 -7.69 10.48
C ASP A 95 -11.47 -8.19 11.84
N PRO A 96 -12.31 -8.16 12.89
CA PRO A 96 -11.89 -8.55 14.24
C PRO A 96 -11.68 -10.06 14.39
N GLU A 97 -12.38 -10.88 13.60
CA GLU A 97 -12.32 -12.34 13.71
C GLU A 97 -11.18 -12.91 12.86
N ASN A 98 -10.94 -12.33 11.67
CA ASN A 98 -9.93 -12.79 10.72
C ASN A 98 -8.99 -11.67 10.26
N THR A 99 -8.34 -11.00 11.22
CA THR A 99 -7.51 -9.83 10.95
C THR A 99 -6.30 -10.18 10.09
N VAL A 100 -6.24 -9.59 8.89
CA VAL A 100 -5.06 -9.61 8.02
C VAL A 100 -4.11 -8.50 8.44
N ILE A 101 -2.87 -8.86 8.75
CA ILE A 101 -1.80 -7.94 9.15
C ILE A 101 -0.90 -7.65 7.95
N PHE A 102 -0.76 -6.37 7.65
CA PHE A 102 0.06 -5.82 6.58
C PHE A 102 1.30 -5.15 7.17
N GLU A 103 2.46 -5.49 6.65
CA GLU A 103 3.67 -4.68 6.76
C GLU A 103 3.67 -3.62 5.64
N LEU A 104 3.58 -2.35 6.03
CA LEU A 104 3.80 -1.23 5.13
C LEU A 104 5.28 -0.86 5.11
N ARG A 105 5.90 -0.96 3.94
CA ARG A 105 7.28 -0.58 3.70
C ARG A 105 7.34 0.57 2.71
N ARG A 106 8.01 1.67 3.07
CA ARG A 106 8.31 2.75 2.12
C ARG A 106 9.64 2.51 1.41
N LEU A 107 9.71 2.88 0.14
CA LEU A 107 10.90 2.82 -0.71
C LEU A 107 11.10 4.20 -1.35
N PRO A 108 12.35 4.64 -1.61
CA PRO A 108 12.60 5.87 -2.35
C PRO A 108 11.86 5.90 -3.70
N ALA A 109 11.23 7.02 -4.04
CA ALA A 109 10.74 7.24 -5.39
C ALA A 109 11.92 7.64 -6.30
N GLU A 110 12.05 7.01 -7.46
CA GLU A 110 13.00 7.36 -8.53
C GLU A 110 12.55 8.62 -9.28
#